data_AF-A0A317UHV8-F1
#
_entry.id   AF-A0A317UHV8-F1
#
_cell.length_a   1.000
_cell.length_b   1.000
_cell.length_c   1.000
_cell.angle_alpha   90.00
_cell.angle_beta   90.00
_cell.angle_gamma   90.00
#
_symmetry.space_group_name_H-M   'P 1'
#
loop_
_entity.id
_entity.type
_entity.pdbx_description
1 polymer ?
#
loop_
_entity_poly.entity_id
_entity_poly.type
_entity_poly.pdbx_seq_one_letter_code
_entity_poly.pdbx_strand_id
1 'polypeptide(L)'
;MASENDRHEAYKNYIAANESTVLKGLKNWLLFGRPIAEASILYEIRKCLDPWPTHFILENSQSRKVRDGVLLENGYVCKNLTIKDFLNEFSGKVFLCEGENGHDEYYTTYGEELDIPIGSVMEKMAKKGMEAILKDKFKSYENMQDEGVFMEYLFKVVDIYSALSVIRFYRMEEIALNDIR
;
A
#
# COMPACT_ATOMS: atom_id res chain seq x y z
N MET A 1 -1.98 25.30 -31.25
CA MET A 1 -1.93 24.11 -30.38
C MET A 1 -1.67 24.62 -28.97
N ALA A 2 -2.44 24.19 -27.96
CA ALA A 2 -2.19 24.58 -26.57
C ALA A 2 -0.84 23.99 -26.10
N SER A 3 -0.10 24.73 -25.28
CA SER A 3 1.16 24.23 -24.72
C SER A 3 0.90 23.04 -23.78
N GLU A 4 1.94 22.29 -23.42
CA GLU A 4 1.84 21.18 -22.49
C GLU A 4 1.41 21.65 -21.09
N ASN A 5 1.96 22.77 -20.61
CA ASN A 5 1.56 23.40 -19.36
C ASN A 5 0.08 23.82 -19.35
N ASP A 6 -0.44 24.40 -20.43
CA ASP A 6 -1.84 24.82 -20.50
C ASP A 6 -2.79 23.62 -20.38
N ARG A 7 -2.39 22.48 -20.95
CA ARG A 7 -3.14 21.23 -20.92
C ARG A 7 -3.08 20.56 -19.55
N HIS A 8 -1.95 20.68 -18.84
CA HIS A 8 -1.78 20.22 -17.47
C HIS A 8 -2.68 20.99 -16.50
N GLU A 9 -2.71 22.33 -16.62
CA GLU A 9 -3.57 23.13 -15.75
C GLU A 9 -5.05 22.98 -16.07
N ALA A 10 -5.43 22.81 -17.34
CA ALA A 10 -6.80 22.47 -17.70
C ALA A 10 -7.26 21.14 -17.04
N TYR A 11 -6.35 20.17 -16.92
CA TYR A 11 -6.59 18.89 -16.25
C TYR A 11 -6.83 19.06 -14.75
N LYS A 12 -5.91 19.75 -14.05
CA LYS A 12 -6.05 20.03 -12.61
C LYS A 12 -7.34 20.77 -12.28
N ASN A 13 -7.63 21.83 -13.03
CA ASN A 13 -8.83 22.64 -12.86
C ASN A 13 -10.11 21.84 -13.10
N TYR A 14 -10.12 20.95 -14.11
CA TYR A 14 -11.28 20.11 -14.36
C TYR A 14 -11.54 19.13 -13.22
N ILE A 15 -10.49 18.45 -12.74
CA ILE A 15 -10.61 17.51 -11.63
C ILE A 15 -11.10 18.23 -10.38
N ALA A 16 -10.51 19.38 -10.03
CA ALA A 16 -10.93 20.18 -8.88
C ALA A 16 -12.40 20.64 -9.00
N ALA A 17 -12.83 21.10 -10.18
CA ALA A 17 -14.21 21.51 -10.41
C ALA A 17 -15.22 20.34 -10.40
N ASN A 18 -14.76 19.11 -10.56
CA ASN A 18 -15.60 17.90 -10.64
C ASN A 18 -15.23 16.86 -9.58
N GLU A 19 -14.62 17.29 -8.48
CA GLU A 19 -13.99 16.40 -7.49
C GLU A 19 -14.91 15.28 -7.02
N SER A 20 -16.14 15.61 -6.60
CA SER A 20 -17.13 14.63 -6.13
C SER A 20 -17.44 13.56 -7.18
N THR A 21 -17.60 13.96 -8.44
CA THR A 21 -17.86 13.05 -9.56
C THR A 21 -16.67 12.15 -9.83
N VAL A 22 -15.45 12.72 -9.82
CA VAL A 22 -14.20 11.98 -10.03
C VAL A 22 -13.97 10.97 -8.91
N LEU A 23 -14.09 11.38 -7.64
CA LEU A 23 -13.91 10.50 -6.48
C LEU A 23 -14.92 9.36 -6.47
N LYS A 24 -16.21 9.66 -6.75
CA LYS A 24 -17.26 8.63 -6.85
C LYS A 24 -17.00 7.67 -8.01
N GLY A 25 -16.60 8.20 -9.16
CA GLY A 25 -16.23 7.39 -10.33
C GLY A 25 -15.07 6.45 -10.02
N LEU A 26 -14.01 6.98 -9.41
CA LEU A 26 -12.82 6.23 -9.05
C LEU A 26 -13.14 5.13 -8.03
N LYS A 27 -13.89 5.45 -6.98
CA LYS A 27 -14.35 4.46 -5.99
C LYS A 27 -15.15 3.33 -6.63
N ASN A 28 -16.10 3.68 -7.52
CA ASN A 28 -16.91 2.68 -8.23
C ASN A 28 -16.05 1.80 -9.15
N TRP A 29 -15.08 2.39 -9.84
CA TRP A 29 -14.14 1.65 -10.68
C TRP A 29 -13.33 0.64 -9.88
N LEU A 30 -12.78 1.06 -8.73
CA LEU A 30 -12.00 0.20 -7.85
C LEU A 30 -12.85 -0.96 -7.30
N LEU A 31 -14.08 -0.69 -6.88
CA LEU A 31 -15.01 -1.72 -6.42
C LEU A 31 -15.42 -2.68 -7.56
N PHE A 32 -15.56 -2.19 -8.79
CA PHE A 32 -15.81 -3.03 -9.96
C PHE A 32 -14.62 -3.95 -10.26
N GLY A 33 -13.40 -3.43 -10.15
CA GLY A 33 -12.15 -4.18 -10.33
C GLY A 33 -11.75 -5.09 -9.17
N ARG A 34 -12.57 -5.15 -8.10
CA ARG A 34 -12.26 -5.87 -6.86
C ARG A 34 -11.75 -7.31 -7.06
N PRO A 35 -12.38 -8.18 -7.88
CA PRO A 35 -11.90 -9.56 -8.03
C PRO A 35 -10.45 -9.65 -8.52
N ILE A 36 -10.04 -8.73 -9.39
CA ILE A 36 -8.68 -8.67 -9.93
C ILE A 36 -7.72 -8.15 -8.84
N ALA A 37 -8.10 -7.07 -8.15
CA ALA A 37 -7.30 -6.49 -7.08
C ALA A 37 -7.09 -7.49 -5.92
N GLU A 38 -8.15 -8.15 -5.46
CA GLU A 38 -8.08 -9.18 -4.41
C GLU A 38 -7.12 -10.30 -4.80
N ALA A 39 -7.24 -10.84 -6.02
CA ALA A 39 -6.34 -11.89 -6.49
C ALA A 39 -4.87 -11.45 -6.50
N SER A 40 -4.58 -10.23 -6.96
CA SER A 40 -3.22 -9.67 -6.95
C SER A 40 -2.69 -9.41 -5.53
N ILE A 41 -3.53 -8.89 -4.62
CA ILE A 41 -3.14 -8.64 -3.23
C ILE A 41 -2.86 -9.98 -2.51
N LEU A 42 -3.74 -10.97 -2.67
CA LEU A 42 -3.55 -12.30 -2.10
C LEU A 42 -2.28 -12.96 -2.63
N TYR A 43 -1.93 -12.73 -3.89
CA TYR A 43 -0.68 -13.22 -4.46
C TYR A 43 0.56 -12.61 -3.78
N GLU A 44 0.57 -11.31 -3.51
CA GLU A 44 1.70 -10.68 -2.80
C GLU A 44 1.79 -11.16 -1.34
N ILE A 45 0.66 -11.33 -0.66
CA ILE A 45 0.63 -11.90 0.69
C ILE A 45 1.15 -13.35 0.68
N ARG A 46 0.72 -14.19 -0.28
CA ARG A 46 1.20 -15.58 -0.41
C ARG A 46 2.71 -15.67 -0.55
N LYS A 47 3.34 -14.78 -1.32
CA LYS A 47 4.80 -14.73 -1.44
C LYS A 47 5.47 -14.43 -0.10
N CYS A 48 4.94 -13.48 0.64
CA CYS A 48 5.43 -13.14 1.98
C CYS A 48 5.27 -14.32 2.96
N LEU A 49 4.25 -15.17 2.75
CA LEU A 49 4.00 -16.35 3.55
C LEU A 49 4.80 -17.62 3.12
N ASP A 50 5.65 -17.54 2.10
CA ASP A 50 6.40 -18.70 1.58
C ASP A 50 7.92 -18.43 1.47
N PRO A 51 8.76 -19.03 2.33
CA PRO A 51 8.42 -20.01 3.37
C PRO A 51 7.62 -19.37 4.51
N TRP A 52 6.98 -20.23 5.33
CA TRP A 52 6.10 -19.74 6.40
C TRP A 52 6.86 -18.82 7.37
N PRO A 53 6.37 -17.60 7.63
CA PRO A 53 7.16 -16.57 8.27
C PRO A 53 7.47 -16.93 9.71
N THR A 54 8.68 -16.56 10.10
CA THR A 54 9.22 -16.73 11.44
C THR A 54 8.89 -15.47 12.25
N HIS A 55 8.48 -15.66 13.49
CA HIS A 55 8.32 -14.58 14.44
C HIS A 55 9.67 -14.29 15.11
N PHE A 56 10.07 -13.02 15.14
CA PHE A 56 11.31 -12.59 15.80
C PHE A 56 11.00 -11.69 16.99
N ILE A 57 11.74 -11.88 18.08
CA ILE A 57 11.77 -10.96 19.21
C ILE A 57 13.16 -10.33 19.32
N LEU A 58 13.19 -9.05 19.70
CA LEU A 58 14.45 -8.39 20.00
C LEU A 58 14.79 -8.64 21.47
N GLU A 59 15.85 -9.41 21.73
CA GLU A 59 16.38 -9.53 23.08
C GLU A 59 17.17 -8.26 23.42
N ASN A 60 16.71 -7.54 24.46
CA ASN A 60 17.23 -6.21 24.78
C ASN A 60 18.72 -6.24 25.10
N SER A 61 19.46 -5.43 24.35
CA SER A 61 20.78 -4.95 24.73
C SER A 61 20.73 -4.09 26.00
N GLN A 62 21.79 -4.13 26.81
CA GLN A 62 22.00 -3.18 27.91
C GLN A 62 22.40 -1.77 27.40
N SER A 63 22.69 -1.60 26.09
CA SER A 63 23.20 -0.38 25.46
C SER A 63 22.54 -0.09 24.11
N ARG A 64 21.87 1.06 23.99
CA ARG A 64 21.25 1.53 22.74
C ARG A 64 22.22 1.82 21.58
N LYS A 65 23.53 1.88 21.86
CA LYS A 65 24.58 2.32 20.92
C LYS A 65 25.31 1.19 20.21
N VAL A 66 25.05 -0.06 20.58
CA VAL A 66 25.75 -1.22 20.02
C VAL A 66 24.71 -2.07 19.29
N ARG A 67 25.08 -2.64 18.14
CA ARG A 67 24.29 -3.71 17.47
C ARG A 67 24.48 -5.02 18.22
N ASP A 68 24.16 -5.06 19.50
CA ASP A 68 24.26 -6.23 20.37
C ASP A 68 22.87 -6.80 20.74
N GLY A 69 21.78 -6.15 20.34
CA GLY A 69 20.46 -6.76 20.32
C GLY A 69 20.44 -7.93 19.34
N VAL A 70 20.14 -9.13 19.83
CA VAL A 70 20.03 -10.34 19.01
C VAL A 70 18.56 -10.52 18.64
N LEU A 71 18.25 -10.58 17.34
CA LEU A 71 16.95 -11.06 16.86
C LEU A 71 16.90 -12.56 17.11
N LEU A 72 16.06 -12.96 18.06
CA LEU A 72 15.83 -14.36 18.35
C LEU A 72 14.57 -14.81 17.61
N GLU A 73 14.72 -15.89 16.84
CA GLU A 73 13.58 -16.64 16.32
C GLU A 73 12.76 -17.17 17.52
N ASN A 74 11.52 -16.72 17.60
CA ASN A 74 10.55 -17.04 18.63
C ASN A 74 9.38 -17.85 18.03
N GLY A 75 9.73 -18.82 17.18
CA GLY A 75 8.79 -19.72 16.51
C GLY A 75 8.18 -19.16 15.24
N TYR A 76 7.10 -19.78 14.79
CA TYR A 76 6.41 -19.43 13.55
C TYR A 76 5.18 -18.56 13.81
N VAL A 77 4.87 -17.67 12.88
CA VAL A 77 3.62 -16.91 12.85
C VAL A 77 2.42 -17.86 12.90
N CYS A 78 1.38 -17.53 13.65
CA CYS A 78 0.21 -18.39 13.76
C CYS A 78 -0.58 -18.44 12.44
N LYS A 79 -0.82 -19.66 11.92
CA LYS A 79 -1.56 -19.91 10.66
C LYS A 79 -3.00 -19.43 10.66
N ASN A 80 -3.61 -19.35 11.85
CA ASN A 80 -5.00 -18.97 12.00
C ASN A 80 -5.18 -17.46 12.23
N LEU A 81 -4.11 -16.66 12.19
CA LEU A 81 -4.25 -15.21 12.18
C LEU A 81 -5.04 -14.78 10.94
N THR A 82 -5.80 -13.72 11.10
CA THR A 82 -6.40 -13.01 9.97
C THR A 82 -5.32 -12.17 9.27
N ILE A 83 -5.53 -11.79 8.00
CA ILE A 83 -4.60 -10.86 7.31
C ILE A 83 -4.46 -9.56 8.11
N LYS A 84 -5.55 -9.05 8.69
CA LYS A 84 -5.52 -7.86 9.52
C LYS A 84 -4.63 -8.03 10.75
N ASP A 85 -4.77 -9.13 11.48
CA ASP A 85 -3.98 -9.36 12.69
C ASP A 85 -2.50 -9.54 12.36
N PHE A 86 -2.20 -10.25 11.28
CA PHE A 86 -0.84 -10.37 10.73
C PHE A 86 -0.22 -9.01 10.41
N LEU A 87 -0.93 -8.17 9.65
CA LEU A 87 -0.45 -6.83 9.32
C LEU A 87 -0.37 -5.92 10.56
N ASN A 88 -1.22 -6.08 11.57
CA ASN A 88 -1.13 -5.25 12.78
C ASN A 88 0.03 -5.67 13.69
N GLU A 89 0.22 -6.96 13.90
CA GLU A 89 1.22 -7.51 14.81
C GLU A 89 2.63 -7.43 14.23
N PHE A 90 2.75 -7.56 12.91
CA PHE A 90 4.03 -7.60 12.20
C PHE A 90 4.19 -6.42 11.24
N SER A 91 3.71 -5.22 11.61
CA SER A 91 4.02 -3.97 10.92
C SER A 91 4.72 -2.95 11.83
N GLY A 92 5.24 -1.91 11.20
CA GLY A 92 5.87 -0.79 11.87
C GLY A 92 7.39 -0.97 12.03
N LYS A 93 7.99 0.06 12.62
CA LYS A 93 9.43 0.17 12.77
C LYS A 93 9.89 -0.47 14.08
N VAL A 94 10.51 -1.64 13.99
CA VAL A 94 11.13 -2.29 15.15
C VAL A 94 12.55 -1.73 15.29
N PHE A 95 12.77 -0.91 16.33
CA PHE A 95 14.06 -0.27 16.61
C PHE A 95 15.14 -1.32 16.85
N LEU A 96 16.28 -1.18 16.18
CA LEU A 96 17.46 -2.03 16.34
C LEU A 96 18.52 -1.36 17.20
N CYS A 97 19.05 -0.22 16.77
CA CYS A 97 20.07 0.54 17.49
C CYS A 97 20.16 1.99 16.99
N GLU A 98 20.81 2.86 17.77
CA GLU A 98 21.22 4.20 17.32
C GLU A 98 22.31 4.03 16.24
N GLY A 99 22.09 4.50 15.01
CA GLY A 99 23.12 4.49 13.98
C GLY A 99 24.20 5.56 14.23
N GLU A 100 25.42 5.29 13.77
CA GLU A 100 26.60 6.13 14.02
C GLU A 100 26.46 7.58 13.51
N ASN A 101 25.52 7.84 12.61
CA ASN A 101 25.26 9.15 11.99
C ASN A 101 24.06 9.91 12.62
N GLY A 102 23.56 9.47 13.77
CA GLY A 102 22.38 10.07 14.42
C GLY A 102 21.04 9.67 13.76
N HIS A 103 21.05 8.63 12.92
CA HIS A 103 19.86 8.02 12.37
C HIS A 103 19.66 6.64 12.99
N ASP A 104 18.52 6.43 13.63
CA ASP A 104 18.16 5.12 14.18
C ASP A 104 18.01 4.08 13.08
N GLU A 105 18.45 2.87 13.37
CA GLU A 105 18.27 1.70 12.50
C GLU A 105 17.06 0.89 12.95
N TYR A 106 16.33 0.34 11.98
CA TYR A 106 15.09 -0.40 12.21
C TYR A 106 15.09 -1.68 11.37
N TYR A 107 14.45 -2.73 11.89
CA TYR A 107 14.16 -3.94 11.13
C TYR A 107 12.89 -3.73 10.29
N THR A 108 12.95 -4.11 9.01
CA THR A 108 11.80 -4.10 8.11
C THR A 108 10.86 -5.25 8.48
N THR A 109 9.64 -4.92 8.86
CA THR A 109 8.62 -5.90 9.26
C THR A 109 7.80 -6.39 8.06
N TYR A 110 7.11 -7.53 8.20
CA TYR A 110 6.30 -8.10 7.12
C TYR A 110 5.23 -7.15 6.56
N GLY A 111 4.65 -6.31 7.41
CA GLY A 111 3.72 -5.27 7.00
C GLY A 111 4.39 -4.23 6.11
N GLU A 112 5.60 -3.76 6.46
CA GLU A 112 6.37 -2.83 5.63
C GLU A 112 6.79 -3.47 4.30
N GLU A 113 7.14 -4.75 4.29
CA GLU A 113 7.43 -5.50 3.05
C GLU A 113 6.21 -5.58 2.12
N LEU A 114 5.00 -5.60 2.70
CA LEU A 114 3.74 -5.70 1.97
C LEU A 114 3.13 -4.36 1.56
N ASP A 115 3.48 -3.26 2.24
CA ASP A 115 2.94 -1.92 1.95
C ASP A 115 3.18 -1.50 0.50
N ILE A 116 4.43 -1.63 0.01
CA ILE A 116 4.79 -1.26 -1.37
C ILE A 116 4.07 -2.12 -2.42
N PRO A 117 4.15 -3.46 -2.40
CA PRO A 117 3.54 -4.28 -3.43
C PRO A 117 2.00 -4.19 -3.43
N ILE A 118 1.36 -4.13 -2.26
CA ILE A 118 -0.10 -3.97 -2.15
C ILE A 118 -0.52 -2.56 -2.60
N GLY A 119 0.22 -1.52 -2.18
CA GLY A 119 0.02 -0.15 -2.66
C GLY A 119 0.12 -0.05 -4.18
N SER A 120 1.10 -0.73 -4.79
CA SER A 120 1.28 -0.74 -6.24
C SER A 120 0.11 -1.37 -7.00
N VAL A 121 -0.53 -2.41 -6.46
CA VAL A 121 -1.77 -2.97 -7.06
C VAL A 121 -2.85 -1.90 -7.08
N MET A 122 -3.06 -1.22 -5.96
CA MET A 122 -4.09 -0.19 -5.81
C MET A 122 -3.86 0.99 -6.75
N GLU A 123 -2.62 1.47 -6.81
CA GLU A 123 -2.20 2.56 -7.69
C GLU A 123 -2.44 2.22 -9.17
N LYS A 124 -2.05 1.04 -9.63
CA LYS A 124 -2.27 0.58 -11.01
C LYS A 124 -3.77 0.51 -11.36
N MET A 125 -4.59 0.04 -10.43
CA MET A 125 -6.04 -0.04 -10.62
C MET A 125 -6.67 1.36 -10.68
N ALA A 126 -6.23 2.25 -9.80
CA ALA A 126 -6.70 3.63 -9.74
C ALA A 126 -6.29 4.43 -10.98
N LYS A 127 -5.05 4.27 -11.46
CA LYS A 127 -4.54 4.92 -12.67
C LYS A 127 -5.40 4.59 -13.89
N LYS A 128 -5.70 3.31 -14.10
CA LYS A 128 -6.61 2.86 -15.17
C LYS A 128 -8.03 3.42 -15.01
N GLY A 129 -8.51 3.53 -13.78
CA GLY A 129 -9.82 4.11 -13.48
C GLY A 129 -9.88 5.59 -13.83
N MET A 130 -8.88 6.36 -13.43
CA MET A 130 -8.75 7.79 -13.76
C MET A 130 -8.66 8.01 -15.27
N GLU A 131 -7.87 7.21 -15.97
CA GLU A 131 -7.80 7.23 -17.43
C GLU A 131 -9.18 6.99 -18.06
N ALA A 132 -9.93 5.99 -17.59
CA ALA A 132 -11.26 5.67 -18.10
C ALA A 132 -12.27 6.80 -17.85
N ILE A 133 -12.27 7.40 -16.65
CA ILE A 133 -13.19 8.49 -16.27
C ILE A 133 -12.94 9.76 -17.10
N LEU A 134 -11.67 10.04 -17.40
CA LEU A 134 -11.26 11.30 -18.01
C LEU A 134 -11.06 11.22 -19.54
N LYS A 135 -11.12 10.01 -20.10
CA LYS A 135 -10.85 9.74 -21.53
C LYS A 135 -11.66 10.63 -22.48
N ASP A 136 -12.95 10.81 -22.21
CA ASP A 136 -13.85 11.58 -23.09
C ASP A 136 -13.58 13.08 -23.02
N LYS A 137 -13.06 13.57 -21.89
CA LYS A 137 -12.76 14.99 -21.71
C LYS A 137 -11.40 15.37 -22.29
N PHE A 138 -10.43 14.46 -22.21
CA PHE A 138 -9.02 14.79 -22.43
C PHE A 138 -8.35 14.00 -23.57
N LYS A 139 -9.01 13.01 -24.20
CA LYS A 139 -8.50 12.18 -25.32
C LYS A 139 -7.05 11.68 -25.09
N SER A 140 -6.94 10.50 -24.47
CA SER A 140 -5.68 9.77 -24.19
C SER A 140 -4.59 10.66 -23.56
N TYR A 141 -4.76 10.97 -22.28
CA TYR A 141 -3.77 11.65 -21.45
C TYR A 141 -2.74 10.64 -20.92
N GLU A 142 -2.05 9.94 -21.81
CA GLU A 142 -1.04 8.92 -21.41
C GLU A 142 0.18 9.53 -20.70
N ASN A 143 0.41 10.85 -20.79
CA ASN A 143 1.63 11.52 -20.33
C ASN A 143 1.42 12.79 -19.48
N MET A 144 0.19 13.06 -18.99
CA MET A 144 -0.13 14.31 -18.26
C MET A 144 -0.72 14.09 -16.87
N GLN A 145 -0.62 12.88 -16.34
CA GLN A 145 -0.94 12.69 -14.93
C GLN A 145 0.14 13.38 -14.11
N ASP A 146 -0.20 14.54 -13.54
CA ASP A 146 0.52 15.05 -12.38
C ASP A 146 0.43 13.96 -11.31
N GLU A 147 1.54 13.26 -11.08
CA GLU A 147 1.59 12.16 -10.13
C GLU A 147 1.16 12.66 -8.73
N GLY A 148 1.49 13.91 -8.38
CA GLY A 148 1.06 14.53 -7.13
C GLY A 148 -0.46 14.69 -7.03
N VAL A 149 -1.12 15.23 -8.05
CA VAL A 149 -2.58 15.41 -8.05
C VAL A 149 -3.31 14.06 -8.12
N PHE A 150 -2.81 13.12 -8.92
CA PHE A 150 -3.38 11.77 -8.96
C PHE A 150 -3.33 11.12 -7.57
N MET A 151 -2.17 11.15 -6.92
CA MET A 151 -1.98 10.56 -5.60
C MET A 151 -2.89 11.21 -4.56
N GLU A 152 -3.03 12.55 -4.56
CA GLU A 152 -3.95 13.26 -3.66
C GLU A 152 -5.39 12.71 -3.75
N TYR A 153 -5.90 12.50 -4.96
CA TYR A 153 -7.27 12.01 -5.16
C TYR A 153 -7.40 10.53 -4.85
N LEU A 154 -6.36 9.74 -5.12
CA LEU A 154 -6.31 8.35 -4.69
C LEU A 154 -6.36 8.25 -3.16
N PHE A 155 -5.59 9.06 -2.43
CA PHE A 155 -5.61 9.14 -0.97
C PHE A 155 -6.99 9.50 -0.41
N LYS A 156 -7.74 10.36 -1.08
CA LYS A 156 -9.12 10.70 -0.70
C LYS A 156 -10.10 9.53 -0.86
N VAL A 157 -9.80 8.54 -1.70
CA VAL A 157 -10.64 7.34 -1.90
C VAL A 157 -10.19 6.20 -1.00
N VAL A 158 -8.88 5.93 -0.96
CA VAL A 158 -8.25 4.91 -0.14
C VAL A 158 -6.94 5.48 0.37
N ASP A 159 -6.75 5.42 1.68
CA ASP A 159 -5.49 5.78 2.31
C ASP A 159 -4.41 4.73 1.98
N ILE A 160 -3.77 4.83 0.81
CA ILE A 160 -2.83 3.80 0.31
C ILE A 160 -1.49 3.74 1.05
N TYR A 161 -1.30 4.53 2.12
CA TYR A 161 -0.06 4.51 2.91
C TYR A 161 0.16 3.21 3.69
N SER A 162 -0.83 2.32 3.77
CA SER A 162 -0.64 0.99 4.36
C SER A 162 -1.39 -0.10 3.62
N ALA A 163 -0.80 -1.28 3.58
CA ALA A 163 -1.44 -2.52 3.16
C ALA A 163 -2.78 -2.73 3.90
N LEU A 164 -2.82 -2.38 5.20
CA LEU A 164 -4.00 -2.48 6.06
C LEU A 164 -5.20 -1.68 5.50
N SER A 165 -4.97 -0.46 5.03
CA SER A 165 -6.01 0.37 4.45
C SER A 165 -6.56 -0.20 3.14
N VAL A 166 -5.71 -0.78 2.30
CA VAL A 166 -6.11 -1.41 1.04
C VAL A 166 -6.92 -2.68 1.29
N ILE A 167 -6.48 -3.55 2.21
CA ILE A 167 -7.25 -4.75 2.55
C ILE A 167 -8.60 -4.41 3.20
N ARG A 168 -8.68 -3.32 3.98
CA ARG A 168 -9.93 -2.76 4.53
C ARG A 168 -10.89 -2.33 3.44
N PHE A 169 -10.39 -1.58 2.47
CA PHE A 169 -11.19 -1.13 1.33
C PHE A 169 -11.84 -2.31 0.60
N TYR A 170 -11.09 -3.39 0.39
CA TYR A 170 -11.58 -4.61 -0.23
C TYR A 170 -12.21 -5.62 0.74
N ARG A 171 -12.33 -5.32 2.04
CA ARG A 171 -12.91 -6.23 3.05
C ARG A 171 -12.22 -7.60 3.11
N MET A 172 -10.90 -7.62 3.01
CA MET A 172 -10.07 -8.82 3.08
C MET A 172 -9.53 -9.08 4.50
N GLU A 173 -9.88 -8.22 5.47
CA GLU A 173 -9.33 -8.24 6.84
C GLU A 173 -9.43 -9.59 7.54
N GLU A 174 -10.60 -10.24 7.43
CA GLU A 174 -10.97 -11.44 8.18
C GLU A 174 -10.56 -12.75 7.49
N ILE A 175 -9.88 -12.68 6.36
CA ILE A 175 -9.39 -13.89 5.67
C ILE A 175 -8.26 -14.48 6.52
N ALA A 176 -8.34 -15.77 6.85
CA ALA A 176 -7.28 -16.45 7.60
C ALA A 176 -6.07 -16.68 6.69
N LEU A 177 -4.84 -16.54 7.22
CA LEU A 177 -3.62 -16.79 6.46
C LEU A 177 -3.56 -18.22 5.89
N ASN A 178 -4.14 -19.20 6.59
CA ASN A 178 -4.22 -20.59 6.13
C ASN A 178 -5.17 -20.79 4.93
N ASP A 179 -6.17 -19.92 4.75
CA ASP A 179 -7.15 -20.04 3.65
C ASP A 179 -6.61 -19.49 2.33
N ILE A 180 -5.53 -18.71 2.41
CA ILE A 180 -4.89 -18.10 1.24
C ILE A 180 -3.62 -18.83 0.86
N ARG A 181 -3.17 -19.84 1.60
CA ARG A 181 -1.99 -20.61 1.21
C ARG A 181 -2.28 -21.59 0.07
#